data_AF-A0A970WR90-F1
#
_entry.id   AF-A0A970WR90-F1
#
_cell.length_a   1.000
_cell.length_b   1.000
_cell.length_c   1.000
_cell.angle_alpha   90.00
_cell.angle_beta   90.00
_cell.angle_gamma   90.00
#
_symmetry.space_group_name_H-M   'P 1'
#
loop_
_entity.id
_entity.type
_entity.pdbx_description
1 polymer ?
#
loop_
_entity_poly.entity_id
_entity_poly.type
_entity_poly.pdbx_seq_one_letter_code
_entity_poly.pdbx_strand_id
1 'polypeptide(L)'
;MAKTKTTQAGEVKTLDDFPGYTESKERLDRVRAKKAELEAAMLEAMDAGRRKEIEMSKVDRAAHAILTGEDLDQVAAHRRETFNGLEAELKATSRACEIAEAEYSRLWQLASAAVVASRQPEHRQLVAAIAEHLTDLVAAVRAEESWIRGLKDEGLHFVAGSGGCVNPQSTETAALFGLLRRVNVPAFRERLKRYGYL
;
A
#
# COMPACT_ATOMS: atom_id res chain seq x y z
N MET A 1 4.79 -2.24 -45.35
CA MET A 1 5.38 -2.75 -44.10
C MET A 1 5.94 -1.57 -43.31
N ALA A 2 5.15 -0.99 -42.40
CA ALA A 2 5.61 0.08 -41.53
C ALA A 2 6.40 -0.55 -40.37
N LYS A 3 7.68 -0.19 -40.26
CA LYS A 3 8.52 -0.57 -39.12
C LYS A 3 7.98 0.14 -37.88
N THR A 4 7.33 -0.60 -37.00
CA THR A 4 7.05 -0.18 -35.63
C THR A 4 8.40 0.09 -34.96
N LYS A 5 8.74 1.38 -34.81
CA LYS A 5 9.81 1.80 -33.92
C LYS A 5 9.40 1.38 -32.51
N THR A 6 9.98 0.30 -32.02
CA THR A 6 10.02 0.01 -30.59
C THR A 6 10.73 1.18 -29.94
N THR A 7 9.96 2.12 -29.40
CA THR A 7 10.48 3.18 -28.55
C THR A 7 11.30 2.50 -27.47
N GLN A 8 12.60 2.83 -27.40
CA GLN A 8 13.48 2.32 -26.35
C GLN A 8 12.75 2.43 -25.02
N ALA A 9 12.57 1.29 -24.35
CA ALA A 9 12.05 1.27 -22.99
C ALA A 9 13.03 2.11 -22.16
N GLY A 10 12.63 3.34 -21.85
CA GLY A 10 13.31 4.12 -20.83
C GLY A 10 13.37 3.25 -19.58
N GLU A 11 14.54 3.19 -18.96
CA GLU A 11 14.79 2.37 -17.79
C GLU A 11 13.64 2.56 -16.77
N VAL A 12 12.87 1.49 -16.54
CA VAL A 12 11.68 1.55 -15.70
C VAL A 12 12.18 1.82 -14.28
N LYS A 13 11.95 3.04 -13.80
CA LYS A 13 12.36 3.41 -12.45
C LYS A 13 11.58 2.59 -11.42
N THR A 14 12.29 2.16 -10.41
CA THR A 14 11.82 1.53 -9.19
C THR A 14 12.01 2.50 -8.03
N LEU A 15 11.47 2.19 -6.86
CA LEU A 15 11.67 3.03 -5.68
C LEU A 15 13.15 3.01 -5.22
N ASP A 16 13.86 1.91 -5.47
CA ASP A 16 15.25 1.74 -5.06
C ASP A 16 16.23 2.61 -5.87
N ASP A 17 15.79 3.13 -7.02
CA ASP A 17 16.55 4.09 -7.84
C ASP A 17 16.59 5.51 -7.23
N PHE A 18 15.96 5.71 -6.07
CA PHE A 18 15.91 7.00 -5.37
C PHE A 18 16.68 6.91 -4.05
N PRO A 19 17.96 7.32 -4.00
CA PRO A 19 18.81 7.19 -2.81
C PRO A 19 18.21 7.85 -1.55
N GLY A 20 17.53 8.98 -1.71
CA GLY A 20 16.84 9.62 -0.57
C GLY A 20 15.73 8.75 0.04
N TYR A 21 15.00 7.99 -0.78
CA TYR A 21 13.99 7.05 -0.28
C TYR A 21 14.65 5.89 0.48
N THR A 22 15.69 5.27 -0.09
CA THR A 22 16.38 4.13 0.55
C THR A 22 17.06 4.54 1.85
N GLU A 23 17.77 5.67 1.85
CA GLU A 23 18.44 6.21 3.04
C GLU A 23 17.45 6.57 4.16
N SER A 24 16.31 7.17 3.81
CA SER A 24 15.28 7.54 4.80
C SER A 24 14.58 6.32 5.37
N LYS A 25 14.35 5.28 4.55
CA LYS A 25 13.82 3.99 5.00
C LYS A 25 14.76 3.32 6.00
N GLU A 26 16.04 3.19 5.64
CA GLU A 26 17.04 2.61 6.54
C GLU A 26 17.19 3.41 7.85
N ARG A 27 17.13 4.75 7.77
CA ARG A 27 17.16 5.61 8.96
C ARG A 27 15.97 5.35 9.86
N LEU A 28 14.77 5.27 9.30
CA LEU A 28 13.56 4.97 10.04
C LEU A 28 13.65 3.58 10.70
N ASP A 29 14.12 2.58 9.97
CA ASP A 29 14.28 1.22 10.49
C ASP A 29 15.28 1.18 11.66
N ARG A 30 16.42 1.89 11.57
CA ARG A 30 17.38 2.02 12.67
C ARG A 30 16.77 2.68 13.90
N VAL A 31 16.04 3.79 13.73
CA VAL A 31 15.43 4.52 14.87
C VAL A 31 14.32 3.70 15.51
N ARG A 32 13.53 2.95 14.73
CA ARG A 32 12.51 2.02 15.25
C ARG A 32 13.11 0.87 16.04
N ALA A 33 14.20 0.29 15.55
CA ALA A 33 14.92 -0.76 16.29
C ALA A 33 15.41 -0.23 17.65
N LYS A 34 16.07 0.94 17.66
CA LYS A 34 16.53 1.58 18.90
C LYS A 34 15.39 1.95 19.84
N LYS A 35 14.25 2.41 19.32
CA LYS A 35 13.05 2.67 20.13
C LYS A 35 12.56 1.39 20.80
N ALA A 36 12.44 0.29 20.06
CA ALA A 36 12.00 -1.00 20.59
C ALA A 36 12.97 -1.54 21.66
N GLU A 37 14.27 -1.38 21.47
CA GLU A 37 15.29 -1.73 22.47
C GLU A 37 15.11 -0.93 23.77
N LEU A 38 14.85 0.38 23.66
CA LEU A 38 14.63 1.24 24.84
C LEU A 38 13.29 0.96 25.53
N GLU A 39 12.23 0.65 24.77
CA GLU A 39 10.95 0.21 25.33
C GLU A 39 11.10 -1.09 26.11
N ALA A 40 11.87 -2.06 25.58
CA ALA A 40 12.19 -3.30 26.27
C ALA A 40 13.03 -3.07 27.54
N ALA A 41 14.08 -2.25 27.45
CA ALA A 41 14.92 -1.92 28.61
C ALA A 41 14.14 -1.18 29.71
N MET A 42 13.20 -0.30 29.33
CA MET A 42 12.32 0.39 30.27
C MET A 42 11.37 -0.59 30.96
N LEU A 43 10.80 -1.55 30.23
CA LEU A 43 9.95 -2.59 30.80
C LEU A 43 10.71 -3.48 31.78
N GLU A 44 11.92 -3.91 31.43
CA GLU A 44 12.79 -4.70 32.33
C GLU A 44 13.16 -3.93 33.61
N ALA A 45 13.46 -2.62 33.48
CA ALA A 45 13.75 -1.76 34.62
C ALA A 45 12.53 -1.62 35.56
N MET A 46 11.31 -1.52 35.02
CA MET A 46 10.07 -1.50 35.81
C MET A 46 9.85 -2.82 36.57
N ASP A 47 10.05 -3.97 35.90
CA ASP A 47 9.90 -5.28 36.52
C ASP A 47 10.95 -5.53 37.62
N ALA A 48 12.19 -5.10 37.40
CA ALA A 48 13.27 -5.19 38.39
C ALA A 48 13.03 -4.29 39.63
N GLY A 49 12.42 -3.11 39.43
CA GLY A 49 11.98 -2.23 40.51
C GLY A 49 10.87 -2.87 41.36
N ARG A 50 9.83 -3.37 40.70
CA ARG A 50 8.66 -3.97 41.34
C ARG A 50 9.00 -5.22 42.17
N ARG A 51 9.91 -6.08 41.70
CA ARG A 51 10.32 -7.29 42.46
C ARG A 51 11.11 -6.99 43.73
N LYS A 52 11.76 -5.82 43.85
CA LYS A 52 12.65 -5.47 44.98
C LYS A 52 12.01 -4.49 45.98
N GLU A 53 11.02 -3.68 45.59
CA GLU A 53 10.34 -2.73 46.50
C GLU A 53 9.22 -3.36 47.35
N ILE A 54 8.80 -4.60 47.07
CA ILE A 54 7.58 -5.17 47.68
C ILE A 54 7.74 -5.66 49.14
N GLU A 55 8.94 -5.84 49.72
CA GLU A 55 9.00 -6.73 50.92
C GLU A 55 9.85 -6.34 52.15
N MET A 56 10.58 -5.22 52.22
CA MET A 56 11.46 -4.98 53.39
C MET A 56 11.13 -3.73 54.22
N SER A 57 10.90 -3.95 55.52
CA SER A 57 10.77 -2.89 56.53
C SER A 57 12.04 -2.04 56.58
N LYS A 58 11.95 -0.81 57.12
CA LYS A 58 13.13 0.03 57.37
C LYS A 58 14.17 -0.66 58.25
N VAL A 59 13.71 -1.48 59.21
CA VAL A 59 14.58 -2.27 60.09
C VAL A 59 15.28 -3.38 59.31
N ASP A 60 14.57 -4.08 58.42
CA ASP A 60 15.14 -5.15 57.61
C ASP A 60 16.15 -4.63 56.59
N ARG A 61 15.93 -3.43 56.03
CA ARG A 61 16.90 -2.77 55.16
C ARG A 61 18.20 -2.42 55.89
N ALA A 62 18.11 -1.90 57.11
CA ALA A 62 19.28 -1.61 57.94
C ALA A 62 20.02 -2.90 58.35
N ALA A 63 19.28 -3.96 58.70
CA ALA A 63 19.86 -5.27 58.99
C ALA A 63 20.56 -5.88 57.77
N HIS A 64 19.95 -5.79 56.58
CA HIS A 64 20.56 -6.24 55.33
C HIS A 64 21.87 -5.49 55.04
N ALA A 65 21.90 -4.16 55.20
CA ALA A 65 23.09 -3.37 55.00
C ALA A 65 24.23 -3.76 55.96
N ILE A 66 23.92 -4.08 57.22
CA ILE A 66 24.90 -4.56 58.20
C ILE A 66 25.43 -5.95 57.81
N LEU A 67 24.56 -6.84 57.32
CA LEU A 67 24.91 -8.24 57.02
C LEU A 67 25.65 -8.42 55.68
N THR A 68 25.35 -7.58 54.69
CA THR A 68 25.85 -7.74 53.31
C THR A 68 26.81 -6.62 52.88
N GLY A 69 26.83 -5.50 53.62
CA GLY A 69 27.53 -4.28 53.21
C GLY A 69 26.84 -3.48 52.10
N GLU A 70 25.68 -3.93 51.60
CA GLU A 70 24.94 -3.28 50.52
C GLU A 70 23.86 -2.33 51.08
N ASP A 71 24.00 -1.04 50.76
CA ASP A 71 22.99 -0.03 51.07
C ASP A 71 21.86 -0.04 50.03
N LEU A 72 20.74 -0.63 50.41
CA LEU A 72 19.57 -0.78 49.55
C LEU A 72 18.94 0.56 49.13
N ASP A 73 19.13 1.62 49.92
CA ASP A 73 18.64 2.95 49.58
C ASP A 73 19.53 3.58 48.48
N GLN A 74 20.85 3.35 48.49
CA GLN A 74 21.75 3.71 47.38
C GLN A 74 21.42 2.92 46.10
N VAL A 75 21.14 1.62 46.24
CA VAL A 75 20.74 0.76 45.11
C VAL A 75 19.38 1.20 44.53
N ALA A 76 18.46 1.69 45.36
CA ALA A 76 17.20 2.27 44.90
C ALA A 76 17.41 3.62 44.19
N ALA A 77 18.28 4.49 44.73
CA ALA A 77 18.63 5.77 44.11
C ALA A 77 19.28 5.58 42.73
N HIS A 78 20.27 4.69 42.62
CA HIS A 78 20.91 4.38 41.35
C HIS A 78 19.92 3.85 40.31
N ARG A 79 19.00 2.95 40.71
CA ARG A 79 17.95 2.45 39.81
C ARG A 79 17.01 3.54 39.31
N ARG A 80 16.63 4.50 40.16
CA ARG A 80 15.81 5.65 39.75
C ARG A 80 16.54 6.53 38.74
N GLU A 81 17.84 6.75 38.94
CA GLU A 81 18.67 7.49 37.99
C GLU A 81 18.76 6.77 36.64
N THR A 82 19.01 5.45 36.62
CA THR A 82 18.99 4.63 35.41
C THR A 82 17.64 4.70 34.70
N PHE A 83 16.54 4.57 35.45
CA PHE A 83 15.18 4.65 34.91
C PHE A 83 14.89 6.02 34.28
N ASN A 84 15.24 7.11 34.97
CA ASN A 84 15.08 8.47 34.43
C ASN A 84 15.93 8.69 33.17
N GLY A 85 17.13 8.11 33.11
CA GLY A 85 18.00 8.12 31.94
C GLY A 85 17.35 7.40 30.74
N LEU A 86 16.84 6.19 30.96
CA LEU A 86 16.12 5.42 29.95
C LEU A 86 14.86 6.13 29.46
N GLU A 87 14.09 6.75 30.37
CA GLU A 87 12.89 7.51 30.02
C GLU A 87 13.23 8.73 29.15
N ALA A 88 14.28 9.47 29.49
CA ALA A 88 14.75 10.61 28.71
C ALA A 88 15.22 10.19 27.31
N GLU A 89 15.99 9.11 27.22
CA GLU A 89 16.47 8.55 25.95
C GLU A 89 15.31 8.03 25.09
N LEU A 90 14.31 7.37 25.71
CA LEU A 90 13.12 6.89 25.01
C LEU A 90 12.26 8.04 24.47
N LYS A 91 12.08 9.12 25.24
CA LYS A 91 11.37 10.33 24.77
C LYS A 91 12.07 10.96 23.57
N ALA A 92 13.40 11.11 23.65
CA ALA A 92 14.20 11.65 22.55
C ALA A 92 14.12 10.76 21.30
N THR A 93 14.23 9.44 21.48
CA THR A 93 14.18 8.46 20.39
C THR A 93 12.78 8.37 19.78
N SER A 94 11.73 8.48 20.58
CA SER A 94 10.35 8.55 20.09
C SER A 94 10.13 9.77 19.22
N ARG A 95 10.63 10.94 19.63
CA ARG A 95 10.58 12.15 18.81
C ARG A 95 11.40 12.02 17.53
N ALA A 96 12.58 11.39 17.59
CA ALA A 96 13.39 11.09 16.41
C ALA A 96 12.65 10.16 15.43
N CYS A 97 11.89 9.18 15.94
CA CYS A 97 11.07 8.29 15.14
C CYS A 97 9.99 9.05 14.37
N GLU A 98 9.25 9.95 15.02
CA GLU A 98 8.22 10.77 14.37
C GLU A 98 8.81 11.63 13.24
N ILE A 99 9.98 12.24 13.47
CA ILE A 99 10.67 13.05 12.46
C ILE A 99 11.10 12.17 11.28
N ALA A 100 11.67 11.00 11.55
CA ALA A 100 12.07 10.05 10.52
C ALA A 100 10.88 9.51 9.71
N GLU A 101 9.73 9.27 10.35
CA GLU A 101 8.49 8.84 9.68
C GLU A 101 7.94 9.91 8.74
N ALA A 102 7.95 11.17 9.17
CA ALA A 102 7.53 12.29 8.33
C ALA A 102 8.46 12.47 7.12
N GLU A 103 9.78 12.37 7.34
CA GLU A 103 10.78 12.45 6.27
C GLU A 103 10.63 11.30 5.27
N TYR A 104 10.54 10.06 5.76
CA TYR A 104 10.30 8.87 4.94
C TYR A 104 9.02 9.02 4.13
N SER A 105 7.91 9.43 4.75
CA SER A 105 6.62 9.59 4.07
C SER A 105 6.71 10.61 2.93
N ARG A 106 7.38 11.74 3.16
CA ARG A 106 7.60 12.77 2.13
C ARG A 106 8.43 12.24 0.97
N LEU A 107 9.55 11.56 1.25
CA LEU A 107 10.45 11.05 0.22
C LEU A 107 9.83 9.88 -0.54
N TRP A 108 9.06 9.02 0.13
CA TRP A 108 8.29 7.96 -0.49
C TRP A 108 7.25 8.50 -1.47
N GLN A 109 6.53 9.57 -1.13
CA GLN A 109 5.58 10.22 -2.04
C GLN A 109 6.28 10.79 -3.29
N LEU A 110 7.42 11.46 -3.11
CA LEU A 110 8.19 12.02 -4.23
C LEU A 110 8.75 10.93 -5.16
N ALA A 111 9.35 9.88 -4.59
CA ALA A 111 9.86 8.74 -5.35
C ALA A 111 8.73 8.00 -6.07
N SER A 112 7.60 7.78 -5.40
CA SER A 112 6.42 7.15 -5.99
C SER A 112 5.87 7.95 -7.17
N ALA A 113 5.75 9.27 -7.03
CA ALA A 113 5.29 10.13 -8.12
C ALA A 113 6.21 10.05 -9.34
N ALA A 114 7.53 10.01 -9.12
CA ALA A 114 8.51 9.88 -10.20
C ALA A 114 8.47 8.49 -10.87
N VAL A 115 8.28 7.41 -10.12
CA VAL A 115 8.06 6.05 -10.66
C VAL A 115 6.78 6.02 -11.49
N VAL A 116 5.67 6.56 -10.98
CA VAL A 116 4.39 6.62 -11.72
C VAL A 116 4.55 7.43 -13.00
N ALA A 117 5.23 8.57 -12.95
CA ALA A 117 5.50 9.38 -14.14
C ALA A 117 6.33 8.61 -15.18
N SER A 118 7.32 7.82 -14.76
CA SER A 118 8.12 6.99 -15.68
C SER A 118 7.29 5.91 -16.39
N ARG A 119 6.23 5.41 -15.74
CA ARG A 119 5.31 4.38 -16.29
C ARG A 119 4.10 4.97 -17.02
N GLN A 120 3.95 6.29 -17.03
CA GLN A 120 2.86 6.97 -17.72
C GLN A 120 2.76 6.59 -19.22
N PRO A 121 3.85 6.42 -19.98
CA PRO A 121 3.78 6.01 -21.38
C PRO A 121 3.10 4.64 -21.57
N GLU A 122 3.40 3.66 -20.72
CA GLU A 122 2.80 2.32 -20.76
C GLU A 122 1.28 2.42 -20.56
N HIS A 123 0.86 3.18 -19.54
CA HIS A 123 -0.56 3.40 -19.28
C HIS A 123 -1.25 4.11 -20.45
N ARG A 124 -0.60 5.11 -21.08
CA ARG A 124 -1.14 5.78 -22.28
C ARG A 124 -1.32 4.81 -23.45
N GLN A 125 -0.40 3.87 -23.65
CA GLN A 125 -0.53 2.84 -24.68
C GLN A 125 -1.73 1.91 -24.39
N LEU A 126 -1.90 1.48 -23.14
CA LEU A 126 -3.06 0.69 -22.73
C LEU A 126 -4.38 1.44 -22.96
N VAL A 127 -4.45 2.71 -22.57
CA VAL A 127 -5.63 3.56 -22.79
C VAL A 127 -5.92 3.74 -24.27
N ALA A 128 -4.89 3.95 -25.10
CA ALA A 128 -5.05 4.06 -26.55
C ALA A 128 -5.61 2.77 -27.17
N ALA A 129 -5.08 1.61 -26.78
CA ALA A 129 -5.59 0.31 -27.25
C ALA A 129 -7.04 0.05 -26.81
N ILE A 130 -7.41 0.44 -25.58
CA ILE A 130 -8.80 0.38 -25.11
C ILE A 130 -9.70 1.27 -25.98
N ALA A 131 -9.26 2.49 -26.29
CA ALA A 131 -10.04 3.42 -27.12
C ALA A 131 -10.23 2.90 -28.55
N GLU A 132 -9.20 2.28 -29.13
CA GLU A 132 -9.28 1.62 -30.45
C GLU A 132 -10.33 0.51 -30.45
N HIS A 133 -10.26 -0.43 -29.51
CA HIS A 133 -11.23 -1.52 -29.40
C HIS A 133 -12.65 -1.05 -29.11
N LEU A 134 -12.83 0.03 -28.34
CA LEU A 134 -14.14 0.64 -28.14
C LEU A 134 -14.70 1.24 -29.43
N THR A 135 -13.83 1.85 -30.24
CA THR A 135 -14.20 2.41 -31.55
C THR A 135 -14.65 1.29 -32.50
N ASP A 136 -13.90 0.19 -32.55
CA ASP A 136 -14.26 -0.99 -33.34
C ASP A 136 -15.59 -1.58 -32.91
N LEU A 137 -15.83 -1.69 -31.60
CA LEU A 137 -17.09 -2.19 -31.06
C LEU A 137 -18.26 -1.29 -31.46
N VAL A 138 -18.11 0.03 -31.35
CA VAL A 138 -19.14 1.00 -31.77
C VAL A 138 -19.41 0.89 -33.28
N ALA A 139 -18.37 0.72 -34.08
CA ALA A 139 -18.52 0.54 -35.53
C ALA A 139 -19.26 -0.75 -35.87
N ALA A 140 -18.93 -1.86 -35.20
CA ALA A 140 -19.61 -3.15 -35.37
C ALA A 140 -21.10 -3.08 -35.00
N VAL A 141 -21.43 -2.42 -33.87
CA VAL A 141 -22.83 -2.21 -33.45
C VAL A 141 -23.60 -1.38 -34.47
N ARG A 142 -23.01 -0.30 -35.00
CA ARG A 142 -23.66 0.51 -36.04
C ARG A 142 -23.88 -0.25 -37.34
N ALA A 143 -22.94 -1.13 -37.72
CA ALA A 143 -23.09 -1.98 -38.90
C ALA A 143 -24.24 -2.98 -38.72
N GLU A 144 -24.36 -3.61 -37.55
CA GLU A 144 -25.49 -4.48 -37.22
C GLU A 144 -26.83 -3.73 -37.27
N GLU A 145 -26.90 -2.54 -36.66
CA GLU A 145 -28.10 -1.69 -36.73
C GLU A 145 -28.48 -1.32 -38.17
N SER A 146 -27.49 -1.00 -39.00
CA SER A 146 -27.72 -0.66 -40.42
C SER A 146 -28.27 -1.85 -41.19
N TRP A 147 -27.74 -3.05 -40.95
CA TRP A 147 -28.23 -4.27 -41.56
C TRP A 147 -29.66 -4.58 -41.13
N ILE A 148 -29.96 -4.46 -39.83
CA ILE A 148 -31.33 -4.60 -39.28
C ILE A 148 -32.30 -3.61 -39.94
N ARG A 149 -31.91 -2.35 -40.11
CA ARG A 149 -32.75 -1.34 -40.78
C ARG A 149 -33.00 -1.71 -42.23
N GLY A 150 -31.99 -2.14 -42.97
CA GLY A 150 -32.15 -2.60 -44.36
C GLY A 150 -33.20 -3.70 -44.50
N LEU A 151 -33.19 -4.69 -43.60
CA LEU A 151 -34.22 -5.74 -43.58
C LEU A 151 -35.63 -5.19 -43.32
N LYS A 152 -35.77 -4.21 -42.42
CA LYS A 152 -37.07 -3.56 -42.16
C LYS A 152 -37.56 -2.76 -43.37
N ASP A 153 -36.67 -2.07 -44.04
CA ASP A 153 -36.99 -1.26 -45.22
C ASP A 153 -37.47 -2.13 -46.39
N GLU A 154 -37.00 -3.38 -46.48
CA GLU A 154 -37.50 -4.41 -47.40
C GLU A 154 -38.84 -5.05 -46.95
N GLY A 155 -39.39 -4.65 -45.80
CA GLY A 155 -40.64 -5.16 -45.25
C GLY A 155 -40.51 -6.53 -44.56
N LEU A 156 -39.28 -7.00 -44.30
CA LEU A 156 -39.04 -8.30 -43.66
C LEU A 156 -39.24 -8.20 -42.14
N HIS A 157 -40.02 -9.16 -41.61
CA HIS A 157 -40.14 -9.33 -40.17
C HIS A 157 -39.03 -10.25 -39.66
N PHE A 158 -38.25 -9.79 -38.68
CA PHE A 158 -37.33 -10.63 -37.90
C PHE A 158 -37.68 -10.59 -36.40
N VAL A 159 -37.28 -11.64 -35.69
CA VAL A 159 -37.41 -11.80 -34.23
C VAL A 159 -35.99 -11.91 -33.66
N ALA A 160 -35.76 -11.45 -32.42
CA ALA A 160 -34.46 -11.56 -31.78
C ALA A 160 -33.93 -13.01 -31.81
N GLY A 161 -32.74 -13.22 -32.38
CA GLY A 161 -32.11 -14.54 -32.57
C GLY A 161 -32.41 -15.23 -33.90
N SER A 162 -33.30 -14.69 -34.74
CA SER A 162 -33.49 -15.18 -36.11
C SER A 162 -32.38 -14.66 -37.03
N GLY A 163 -31.85 -15.51 -37.91
CA GLY A 163 -30.85 -15.11 -38.91
C GLY A 163 -29.50 -14.64 -38.35
N GLY A 164 -29.12 -15.07 -37.13
CA GLY A 164 -27.86 -14.68 -36.49
C GLY A 164 -27.89 -13.34 -35.74
N CYS A 165 -29.05 -12.68 -35.64
CA CYS A 165 -29.21 -11.46 -34.83
C CYS A 165 -28.80 -11.70 -33.37
N VAL A 166 -28.14 -10.72 -32.74
CA VAL A 166 -27.69 -10.78 -31.35
C VAL A 166 -28.87 -11.11 -30.41
N ASN A 167 -28.79 -12.26 -29.71
CA ASN A 167 -29.78 -12.70 -28.74
C ASN A 167 -29.09 -13.35 -27.53
N PRO A 168 -29.29 -12.87 -26.30
CA PRO A 168 -28.68 -13.41 -25.09
C PRO A 168 -28.93 -14.91 -24.83
N GLN A 169 -29.94 -15.49 -25.47
CA GLN A 169 -30.36 -16.88 -25.37
C GLN A 169 -29.95 -17.72 -26.60
N SER A 170 -29.39 -17.11 -27.64
CA SER A 170 -28.90 -17.82 -28.83
C SER A 170 -27.53 -18.46 -28.57
N THR A 171 -27.36 -19.70 -29.02
CA THR A 171 -26.09 -20.43 -28.98
C THR A 171 -25.04 -19.80 -29.89
N GLU A 172 -25.45 -19.20 -31.01
CA GLU A 172 -24.56 -18.56 -32.00
C GLU A 172 -23.89 -17.30 -31.44
N THR A 173 -24.58 -16.57 -30.54
CA THR A 173 -24.06 -15.33 -29.93
C THR A 173 -23.64 -15.51 -28.47
N ALA A 174 -23.69 -16.74 -27.94
CA ALA A 174 -23.35 -17.05 -26.55
C ALA A 174 -21.91 -16.65 -26.18
N ALA A 175 -20.96 -16.72 -27.11
CA ALA A 175 -19.58 -16.30 -26.89
C ALA A 175 -19.46 -14.79 -26.61
N LEU A 176 -20.20 -13.96 -27.35
CA LEU A 176 -20.27 -12.51 -27.17
C LEU A 176 -20.81 -12.16 -25.77
N PHE A 177 -21.91 -12.78 -25.37
CA PHE A 177 -22.50 -12.54 -24.04
C PHE A 177 -21.66 -13.14 -22.91
N GLY A 178 -20.93 -14.22 -23.17
CA GLY A 178 -19.92 -14.75 -22.26
C GLY A 178 -18.80 -13.73 -21.99
N LEU A 179 -18.34 -13.02 -23.03
CA LEU A 179 -17.36 -11.95 -22.89
C LEU A 179 -17.94 -10.74 -22.14
N LEU A 180 -19.14 -10.28 -22.49
CA LEU A 180 -19.80 -9.16 -21.79
C LEU A 180 -20.02 -9.42 -20.29
N ARG A 181 -20.37 -10.66 -19.92
CA ARG A 181 -20.46 -11.07 -18.50
C ARG A 181 -19.11 -11.02 -17.79
N ARG A 182 -18.01 -11.37 -18.47
CA ARG A 182 -16.64 -11.31 -17.91
C ARG A 182 -16.14 -9.88 -17.74
N VAL A 183 -16.56 -8.95 -18.61
CA VAL A 183 -16.21 -7.53 -18.50
C VAL A 183 -16.84 -6.88 -17.25
N ASN A 184 -17.89 -7.49 -16.68
CA ASN A 184 -18.57 -7.11 -15.43
C ASN A 184 -18.50 -5.60 -15.16
N VAL A 185 -19.30 -4.84 -15.91
CA VAL A 185 -19.38 -3.38 -15.81
C VAL A 185 -19.53 -2.89 -14.35
N PRO A 186 -20.31 -3.56 -13.47
CA PRO A 186 -20.28 -3.29 -12.03
C PRO A 186 -18.90 -3.41 -11.37
N ALA A 187 -18.13 -4.46 -11.65
CA ALA A 187 -16.78 -4.65 -11.10
C ALA A 187 -15.75 -3.69 -11.70
N PHE A 188 -15.93 -3.25 -12.95
CA PHE A 188 -15.14 -2.16 -13.52
C PHE A 188 -15.45 -0.82 -12.83
N ARG A 189 -16.73 -0.51 -12.63
CA ARG A 189 -17.18 0.70 -11.92
C ARG A 189 -16.73 0.72 -10.46
N GLU A 190 -16.83 -0.40 -9.75
CA GLU A 190 -16.32 -0.53 -8.37
C GLU A 190 -14.80 -0.40 -8.29
N ARG A 191 -14.06 -0.89 -9.28
CA ARG A 191 -12.62 -0.62 -9.38
C ARG A 191 -12.36 0.88 -9.56
N LEU A 192 -13.07 1.56 -10.46
CA LEU A 192 -12.91 3.00 -10.66
C LEU A 192 -13.22 3.81 -9.39
N LYS A 193 -14.28 3.48 -8.65
CA LYS A 193 -14.58 4.08 -7.35
C LYS A 193 -13.48 3.82 -6.31
N ARG A 194 -13.01 2.57 -6.19
CA ARG A 194 -11.97 2.17 -5.24
C ARG A 194 -10.66 2.94 -5.45
N TYR A 195 -10.36 3.31 -6.69
CA TYR A 195 -9.17 4.09 -7.04
C TYR A 195 -9.44 5.60 -7.20
N GLY A 196 -10.65 6.08 -6.88
CA GLY A 196 -10.99 7.51 -6.82
C GLY A 196 -11.20 8.20 -8.18
N TYR A 197 -11.46 7.44 -9.25
CA TYR A 197 -11.73 8.01 -10.59
C TYR A 197 -13.20 8.39 -10.82
N LEU A 198 -14.12 7.89 -9.97
CA LEU A 198 -15.57 8.14 -9.97
C LEU A 198 -16.05 8.31 -8.52
#